data_AF-A0A937TD46-F1
#
_entry.id   AF-A0A937TD46-F1
#
_cell.length_a   1.000
_cell.length_b   1.000
_cell.length_c   1.000
_cell.angle_alpha   90.00
_cell.angle_beta   90.00
_cell.angle_gamma   90.00
#
_symmetry.space_group_name_H-M   'P 1'
#
loop_
_entity.id
_entity.type
_entity.pdbx_description
1 polymer ?
#
loop_
_entity_poly.entity_id
_entity_poly.type
_entity_poly.pdbx_seq_one_letter_code
_entity_poly.pdbx_strand_id
1 'polypeptide(L)'
;MLEGSFFNAAVSKAYYAAFHWTLALLMLKGLEPKTHRGATQLLHLHYVEPGTLSTATAAALGQLETYRELSDYNAKASFDQARAEAELEQAETFIAACRPLVG
;
A
#
# COMPACT_ATOMS: atom_id res chain seq x y z
N MET A 1 0.32 13.38 11.28
CA MET A 1 -0.24 13.95 10.02
C MET A 1 -1.73 14.17 10.14
N LEU A 2 -2.50 13.19 10.64
CA LEU A 2 -3.92 13.35 10.94
C LEU A 2 -4.20 14.49 11.93
N GLU A 3 -3.48 14.53 13.07
CA GLU A 3 -3.60 15.59 14.09
C GLU A 3 -3.28 17.00 13.58
N GLY A 4 -2.46 17.11 12.52
CA GLY A 4 -2.11 18.38 11.89
C GLY A 4 -2.96 18.72 10.66
N SER A 5 -4.04 17.96 10.41
CA SER A 5 -4.91 18.10 9.24
C SER A 5 -4.21 17.98 7.88
N PHE A 6 -3.06 17.30 7.84
CA PHE A 6 -2.32 17.03 6.59
C PHE A 6 -2.82 15.73 5.93
N PHE A 7 -4.09 15.71 5.54
CA PHE A 7 -4.78 14.50 5.10
C PHE A 7 -4.23 13.89 3.80
N ASN A 8 -3.92 14.71 2.79
CA ASN A 8 -3.24 14.23 1.57
C ASN A 8 -1.89 13.57 1.91
N ALA A 9 -1.08 14.22 2.73
CA ALA A 9 0.19 13.66 3.15
C ALA A 9 0.02 12.34 3.93
N ALA A 10 -1.03 12.22 4.75
CA ALA A 10 -1.35 10.98 5.45
C ALA A 10 -1.72 9.85 4.47
N VAL A 11 -2.58 10.11 3.49
CA VAL A 11 -2.94 9.15 2.42
C VAL A 11 -1.72 8.70 1.64
N SER A 12 -0.88 9.64 1.21
CA SER A 12 0.38 9.33 0.51
C SER A 12 1.30 8.44 1.35
N LYS A 13 1.47 8.75 2.64
CA LYS A 13 2.30 7.93 3.54
C LYS A 13 1.70 6.57 3.85
N ALA A 14 0.38 6.43 3.93
CA ALA A 14 -0.28 5.13 4.13
C ALA A 14 0.09 4.16 3.00
N TYR A 15 0.06 4.63 1.76
CA TYR A 15 0.54 3.85 0.62
C TYR A 15 2.01 3.48 0.74
N TYR A 16 2.91 4.44 0.99
CA TYR A 16 4.35 4.14 1.04
C TYR A 16 4.70 3.15 2.16
N ALA A 17 3.99 3.21 3.29
CA ALA A 17 4.14 2.21 4.35
C ALA A 17 3.81 0.80 3.82
N ALA A 18 2.66 0.60 3.18
CA ALA A 18 2.30 -0.68 2.57
C ALA A 18 3.28 -1.09 1.45
N PHE A 19 3.69 -0.14 0.62
CA PHE A 19 4.62 -0.38 -0.48
C PHE A 19 5.99 -0.87 0.00
N HIS A 20 6.52 -0.34 1.10
CA HIS A 20 7.78 -0.82 1.66
C HIS A 20 7.69 -2.26 2.18
N TRP A 21 6.55 -2.66 2.74
CA TRP A 21 6.31 -4.07 3.08
C TRP A 21 6.25 -4.95 1.83
N THR A 22 5.61 -4.49 0.76
CA THR A 22 5.66 -5.16 -0.55
C THR A 22 7.09 -5.36 -1.02
N LEU A 23 7.94 -4.32 -0.98
CA LEU A 23 9.34 -4.43 -1.35
C LEU A 23 10.10 -5.43 -0.45
N ALA A 24 9.89 -5.40 0.87
CA ALA A 24 10.53 -6.33 1.79
C ALA A 24 10.19 -7.79 1.45
N LEU A 25 8.91 -8.08 1.19
CA LEU A 25 8.46 -9.42 0.76
C LEU A 25 9.10 -9.85 -0.57
N LEU A 26 9.21 -8.95 -1.53
CA LEU A 26 9.83 -9.25 -2.82
C LEU A 26 11.33 -9.50 -2.67
N MET A 27 12.01 -8.72 -1.84
CA MET A 27 13.43 -8.90 -1.53
C MET A 27 13.71 -10.26 -0.87
N LEU A 28 12.83 -10.76 0.01
CA LEU A 28 12.95 -12.11 0.57
C LEU A 28 12.90 -13.22 -0.49
N LYS A 29 12.34 -12.95 -1.66
CA LYS A 29 12.34 -13.84 -2.84
C LYS A 29 13.43 -13.52 -3.85
N GLY A 30 14.33 -12.56 -3.56
CA GLY A 30 15.37 -12.11 -4.49
C GLY A 30 14.82 -11.30 -5.69
N LEU A 31 13.64 -10.69 -5.54
CA LEU A 31 12.98 -9.93 -6.59
C LEU A 31 13.14 -8.42 -6.36
N GLU A 32 13.58 -7.71 -7.39
CA GLU A 32 13.80 -6.25 -7.34
C GLU A 32 12.95 -5.54 -8.40
N PRO A 33 11.72 -5.10 -8.05
CA PRO A 33 10.89 -4.33 -8.97
C PRO A 33 11.50 -2.95 -9.24
N LYS A 34 11.38 -2.48 -10.48
CA LYS A 34 11.85 -1.15 -10.90
C LYS A 34 10.75 -0.08 -10.92
N THR A 35 9.49 -0.49 -10.74
CA THR A 35 8.32 0.39 -10.79
C THR A 35 7.27 -0.04 -9.78
N HIS A 36 6.39 0.87 -9.38
CA HIS A 36 5.27 0.58 -8.48
C HIS A 36 4.36 -0.53 -9.03
N ARG A 37 3.91 -0.38 -10.28
CA ARG A 37 3.15 -1.40 -11.00
C ARG A 37 3.87 -2.75 -11.04
N GLY A 38 5.18 -2.76 -11.28
CA GLY A 38 5.97 -3.98 -11.28
C GLY A 38 5.99 -4.68 -9.92
N ALA A 39 6.10 -3.92 -8.83
CA ALA A 39 6.02 -4.47 -7.48
C ALA A 39 4.64 -5.08 -7.19
N THR A 40 3.55 -4.41 -7.58
CA THR A 40 2.18 -4.92 -7.43
C THR A 40 1.98 -6.23 -8.20
N GLN A 41 2.48 -6.31 -9.44
CA GLN A 41 2.42 -7.53 -10.26
C GLN A 41 3.21 -8.69 -9.64
N LEU A 42 4.44 -8.42 -9.19
CA LEU A 42 5.27 -9.45 -8.55
C LEU A 42 4.67 -9.91 -7.23
N LEU A 43 4.07 -9.01 -6.44
CA LEU A 43 3.36 -9.40 -5.22
C LEU A 43 2.20 -10.34 -5.54
N HIS A 44 1.41 -10.03 -6.57
CA HIS A 44 0.31 -10.88 -7.01
C HIS A 44 0.80 -12.27 -7.42
N LEU A 45 1.77 -12.33 -8.33
CA LEU A 45 2.34 -13.57 -8.85
C LEU A 45 2.96 -14.45 -7.76
N HIS A 46 3.66 -13.86 -6.79
CA HIS A 46 4.48 -14.63 -5.86
C HIS A 46 3.86 -14.85 -4.48
N TYR A 47 2.81 -14.11 -4.12
CA TYR A 47 2.14 -14.22 -2.83
C TYR A 47 0.64 -14.44 -2.95
N VAL A 48 -0.03 -13.91 -3.97
CA VAL A 48 -1.50 -14.06 -4.10
C VAL A 48 -1.88 -15.29 -4.89
N GLU A 49 -1.30 -15.52 -6.08
CA GLU A 49 -1.57 -16.72 -6.88
C GLU A 49 -1.28 -18.03 -6.12
N PRO A 50 -0.21 -18.14 -5.30
CA PRO A 50 0.04 -19.32 -4.48
C PRO A 50 -0.87 -19.43 -3.24
N GLY A 51 -1.72 -18.43 -2.97
CA GLY A 51 -2.64 -18.39 -1.84
C GLY A 51 -2.01 -17.97 -0.50
N THR A 52 -0.78 -17.44 -0.49
CA THR A 52 -0.12 -16.94 0.74
C THR A 52 -0.76 -15.65 1.25
N LEU A 53 -1.19 -14.79 0.33
CA LEU A 53 -1.99 -13.59 0.60
C LEU A 53 -3.32 -13.70 -0.12
N SER A 54 -4.37 -13.11 0.45
CA SER A 54 -5.69 -13.09 -0.17
C SER A 54 -5.76 -12.08 -1.32
N THR A 55 -6.70 -12.29 -2.25
CA THR A 55 -7.03 -11.30 -3.28
C THR A 55 -7.45 -9.96 -2.69
N ALA A 56 -8.13 -9.97 -1.53
CA ALA A 56 -8.47 -8.76 -0.78
C ALA A 56 -7.23 -7.98 -0.30
N THR A 57 -6.15 -8.68 0.05
CA THR A 57 -4.88 -8.02 0.42
C THR A 57 -4.25 -7.31 -0.77
N ALA A 58 -4.27 -7.91 -1.96
CA ALA A 58 -3.81 -7.20 -3.16
C ALA A 58 -4.71 -6.04 -3.56
N ALA A 59 -6.03 -6.18 -3.40
CA ALA A 59 -6.98 -5.10 -3.65
C ALA A 59 -6.72 -3.89 -2.74
N ALA A 60 -6.39 -4.13 -1.47
CA ALA A 60 -6.00 -3.08 -0.52
C ALA A 60 -4.80 -2.26 -1.02
N LEU A 61 -3.74 -2.93 -1.49
CA LEU A 61 -2.57 -2.25 -2.04
C LEU A 61 -2.91 -1.41 -3.28
N GLY A 62 -3.73 -1.95 -4.18
CA GLY A 62 -4.18 -1.23 -5.37
C GLY A 62 -5.03 0.00 -5.05
N GLN A 63 -5.87 -0.06 -4.02
CA GLN A 63 -6.62 1.09 -3.52
C GLN A 63 -5.69 2.17 -3.00
N LEU A 64 -4.74 1.80 -2.13
CA LEU A 64 -3.74 2.73 -1.58
C LEU A 64 -2.93 3.41 -2.69
N GLU A 65 -2.53 2.66 -3.73
CA GLU A 65 -1.82 3.21 -4.90
C GLU A 65 -2.64 4.28 -5.61
N THR A 66 -3.93 3.99 -5.84
CA THR A 66 -4.88 4.91 -6.47
C THR A 66 -5.05 6.21 -5.67
N TYR A 67 -5.25 6.10 -4.36
CA TYR A 67 -5.44 7.29 -3.51
C TYR A 67 -4.14 8.09 -3.35
N ARG A 68 -2.98 7.44 -3.35
CA ARG A 68 -1.68 8.13 -3.40
C ARG A 68 -1.47 8.86 -4.73
N GLU A 69 -1.83 8.27 -5.86
CA GLU A 69 -1.81 8.96 -7.16
C GLU A 69 -2.66 10.23 -7.15
N LEU A 70 -3.89 10.12 -6.62
CA LEU A 70 -4.78 11.28 -6.46
C LEU A 70 -4.16 12.32 -5.51
N SER A 71 -3.63 11.90 -4.35
CA SER A 71 -3.00 12.79 -3.38
C SER A 71 -1.83 13.59 -3.96
N ASP A 72 -0.91 12.89 -4.66
CA ASP A 72 0.39 13.45 -5.01
C ASP A 72 0.37 14.23 -6.33
N TYR A 73 -0.50 13.84 -7.26
CA TYR A 73 -0.46 14.38 -8.63
C TYR A 73 -1.72 15.14 -9.04
N ASN A 74 -2.84 14.97 -8.35
CA ASN A 74 -4.03 15.75 -8.64
C ASN A 74 -4.06 17.00 -7.74
N ALA A 75 -3.71 18.15 -8.31
CA ALA A 75 -3.73 19.45 -7.60
C ALA A 75 -5.13 19.84 -7.06
N LYS A 76 -6.20 19.21 -7.53
CA LYS A 76 -7.57 19.41 -7.04
C LYS A 76 -8.00 18.38 -5.99
N ALA A 77 -7.20 17.34 -5.75
CA ALA A 77 -7.52 16.35 -4.73
C ALA A 77 -7.30 16.96 -3.35
N SER A 78 -8.34 16.89 -2.52
CA SER A 78 -8.29 17.19 -1.11
C SER A 78 -9.02 16.06 -0.39
N PHE A 79 -8.35 15.44 0.57
CA PHE A 79 -8.96 14.44 1.43
C PHE A 79 -9.35 15.06 2.77
N ASP A 80 -10.39 14.49 3.37
CA ASP A 80 -10.80 14.80 4.72
C ASP A 80 -10.20 13.80 5.71
N GLN A 81 -10.47 14.02 6.99
CA GLN A 81 -10.01 13.14 8.06
C GLN A 81 -10.51 11.72 7.88
N ALA A 82 -11.80 11.53 7.59
CA ALA A 82 -12.41 10.21 7.46
C ALA A 82 -11.76 9.39 6.34
N ARG A 83 -11.47 10.02 5.19
CA ARG A 83 -10.74 9.35 4.11
C ARG A 83 -9.31 9.00 4.52
N ALA A 84 -8.60 9.92 5.16
CA ALA A 84 -7.22 9.68 5.57
C ALA A 84 -7.13 8.57 6.64
N GLU A 85 -8.08 8.48 7.55
CA GLU A 85 -8.21 7.40 8.53
C GLU A 85 -8.53 6.06 7.84
N ALA A 86 -9.45 6.04 6.87
CA ALA A 86 -9.77 4.83 6.12
C ALA A 86 -8.57 4.27 5.34
N GLU A 87 -7.79 5.14 4.68
CA GLU A 87 -6.57 4.70 3.99
C GLU A 87 -5.48 4.25 4.97
N LEU A 88 -5.40 4.85 6.17
CA LEU A 88 -4.49 4.38 7.21
C LEU A 88 -4.87 2.98 7.70
N GLU A 89 -6.15 2.75 8.01
CA GLU A 89 -6.66 1.43 8.41
C GLU A 89 -6.43 0.38 7.31
N GLN A 90 -6.61 0.77 6.06
CA GLN A 90 -6.36 -0.11 4.91
C GLN A 90 -4.89 -0.52 4.82
N ALA A 91 -3.97 0.43 5.03
CA ALA A 91 -2.54 0.16 5.06
C ALA A 91 -2.15 -0.72 6.27
N GLU A 92 -2.71 -0.47 7.45
CA GLU A 92 -2.48 -1.28 8.64
C GLU A 92 -2.94 -2.73 8.44
N THR A 93 -4.11 -2.92 7.83
CA THR A 93 -4.64 -4.24 7.48
C THR A 93 -3.72 -4.98 6.52
N PHE A 94 -3.25 -4.30 5.47
CA PHE A 94 -2.28 -4.86 4.53
C PHE A 94 -0.97 -5.26 5.23
N ILE A 95 -0.44 -4.38 6.07
CA ILE A 95 0.80 -4.61 6.83
C ILE A 95 0.63 -5.78 7.79
N ALA A 96 -0.52 -5.89 8.47
CA ALA A 96 -0.81 -7.01 9.37
C ALA A 96 -0.81 -8.36 8.63
N ALA A 97 -1.31 -8.40 7.39
CA ALA A 97 -1.25 -9.60 6.55
C ALA A 97 0.18 -9.94 6.08
N CYS A 98 1.00 -8.92 5.81
CA CYS A 98 2.39 -9.10 5.35
C CYS A 98 3.36 -9.44 6.49
N ARG A 99 3.09 -8.96 7.71
CA ARG A 99 4.00 -9.05 8.86
C ARG A 99 4.49 -10.46 9.16
N PRO A 100 3.65 -11.51 9.21
CA PRO A 100 4.10 -12.87 9.51
C PRO A 100 4.99 -13.49 8.42
N LEU A 101 5.08 -12.87 7.25
CA LEU A 101 5.84 -13.37 6.10
C LEU A 101 7.25 -12.78 6.04
N VAL A 102 7.53 -11.74 6.84
CA VAL A 102 8.86 -11.18 7.07
C VAL A 102 9.30 -11.72 8.42
N GLY A 103 10.32 -12.58 8.42
CA GLY A 103 10.71 -13.42 9.57
C GLY A 103 10.91 -12.68 10.89
#